data_AF-A0A3B9FZQ7-F1
#
_entry.id   AF-A0A3B9FZQ7-F1
#
_cell.length_a   1.000
_cell.length_b   1.000
_cell.length_c   1.000
_cell.angle_alpha   90.00
_cell.angle_beta   90.00
_cell.angle_gamma   90.00
#
_symmetry.space_group_name_H-M   'P 1'
#
loop_
_entity.id
_entity.type
_entity.pdbx_description
1 polymer ?
#
loop_
_entity_poly.entity_id
_entity_poly.type
_entity_poly.pdbx_seq_one_letter_code
_entity_poly.pdbx_strand_id
1 'polypeptide(L)' 'MNFIYAILIGAALGALNIFLLKKNRETPVPEGCEDLSPDCSACGIADCALREHYLNQKGENNQNA' A
#
# COMPACT_ATOMS: atom_id res chain seq x y z
N MET A 1 17.89 -19.60 21.62
CA MET A 1 17.90 -18.15 21.91
C MET A 1 17.53 -17.31 20.69
N ASN A 2 18.16 -17.49 19.53
CA ASN A 2 17.91 -16.66 18.33
C ASN A 2 16.46 -16.68 17.83
N PHE A 3 15.75 -17.80 17.98
CA PHE A 3 14.37 -17.93 17.50
C PHE A 3 13.37 -17.08 18.29
N ILE A 4 13.56 -16.95 19.61
CA ILE A 4 12.69 -16.11 20.46
C ILE A 4 12.87 -14.63 20.08
N TYR A 5 14.11 -14.20 19.87
CA TYR A 5 14.38 -12.84 19.39
C TYR A 5 13.76 -12.59 18.00
N ALA A 6 13.82 -13.56 17.09
CA ALA A 6 13.18 -13.43 15.78
C ALA A 6 11.65 -13.26 15.89
N ILE A 7 10.99 -14.03 16.76
CA ILE A 7 9.54 -13.89 17.01
C ILE A 7 9.22 -12.52 17.61
N LEU A 8 9.98 -12.08 18.61
CA LEU A 8 9.76 -10.79 19.27
C LEU A 8 9.93 -9.62 18.29
N ILE A 9 10.99 -9.67 17.47
CA ILE A 9 11.24 -8.66 16.43
C ILE A 9 10.11 -8.68 15.40
N GLY A 10 9.74 -9.86 14.88
CA GLY A 10 8.64 -9.99 13.92
C GLY A 10 7.31 -9.44 14.44
N ALA A 11 6.95 -9.79 15.69
CA ALA A 11 5.75 -9.27 16.34
C ALA A 11 5.79 -7.75 16.53
N ALA A 12 6.93 -7.19 16.93
CA ALA A 12 7.12 -5.76 17.09
C ALA A 12 6.97 -5.00 15.75
N LEU A 13 7.59 -5.50 14.67
CA LEU A 13 7.45 -4.89 13.34
C LEU A 13 6.00 -4.98 12.81
N GLY A 14 5.32 -6.10 13.07
CA GLY A 14 3.91 -6.27 12.68
C GLY A 14 3.00 -5.27 13.39
N ALA A 15 3.14 -5.14 14.71
CA ALA A 15 2.38 -4.17 15.50
C ALA A 15 2.68 -2.73 15.07
N LEU A 16 3.94 -2.40 14.80
CA LEU A 16 4.34 -1.08 14.31
C LEU A 16 3.71 -0.77 12.96
N ASN A 17 3.68 -1.72 12.02
CA ASN A 17 3.05 -1.55 10.72
C ASN A 17 1.54 -1.27 10.84
N ILE A 18 0.83 -2.02 11.67
CA ILE A 18 -0.60 -1.80 11.91
C ILE A 18 -0.85 -0.41 12.50
N PHE A 19 -0.02 0.00 13.47
CA PHE A 19 -0.11 1.33 14.07
C PHE A 19 0.12 2.44 13.04
N LEU A 20 1.18 2.33 12.23
CA LEU A 20 1.49 3.30 11.18
C LEU A 20 0.38 3.34 10.13
N LEU A 21 -0.19 2.20 9.74
CA LEU A 21 -1.30 2.16 8.78
C LEU A 21 -2.54 2.87 9.32
N LYS A 22 -2.87 2.65 10.61
CA LYS A 22 -3.96 3.36 11.26
C LYS A 22 -3.71 4.87 11.26
N LYS A 23 -2.50 5.30 11.61
CA LYS A 23 -2.12 6.71 11.63
C LYS A 23 -2.09 7.35 10.24
N ASN A 24 -1.66 6.62 9.22
CA ASN A 24 -1.68 7.06 7.84
C ASN A 24 -3.11 7.28 7.33
N ARG A 25 -4.07 6.44 7.75
CA ARG A 25 -5.50 6.61 7.42
C ARG A 25 -6.15 7.78 8.16
N GLU A 26 -5.66 8.11 9.35
CA GLU A 26 -6.10 9.28 10.12
C GLU A 26 -5.51 10.59 9.58
N THR A 27 -4.47 10.52 8.75
CA THR A 27 -3.83 11.70 8.17
C THR A 27 -4.73 12.24 7.07
N PRO A 28 -5.32 13.44 7.24
CA PRO A 28 -6.17 14.02 6.21
C PRO A 28 -5.35 14.24 4.95
N VAL A 29 -5.99 14.02 3.80
CA VAL A 29 -5.38 14.36 2.52
C VAL A 29 -5.14 15.88 2.51
N PRO A 30 -3.93 16.36 2.16
CA PRO A 30 -3.66 17.79 2.13
C PRO A 30 -4.54 18.48 1.10
N GLU A 31 -4.94 19.72 1.38
CA GLU A 31 -5.79 20.53 0.49
C GLU A 31 -5.22 20.57 -0.93
N GLY A 32 -6.02 20.19 -1.92
CA GLY A 32 -5.63 20.15 -3.33
C GLY A 32 -5.04 18.81 -3.80
N CYS A 33 -4.95 17.81 -2.92
CA CYS A 33 -4.62 16.43 -3.30
C CYS A 33 -5.83 15.48 -3.26
N GLU A 34 -7.03 15.95 -2.90
CA GLU A 34 -8.23 15.11 -2.82
C GLU A 34 -8.74 14.64 -4.20
N ASP A 35 -8.56 15.47 -5.23
CA ASP A 35 -8.95 15.19 -6.62
C ASP A 35 -7.74 14.86 -7.51
N LEU A 36 -6.57 14.59 -6.91
CA LEU A 36 -5.37 14.23 -7.66
C LEU A 36 -5.50 12.79 -8.15
N SER A 37 -6.18 12.64 -9.28
CA SER A 37 -5.99 11.48 -10.14
C SER A 37 -4.50 11.39 -10.48
N PRO A 38 -3.89 10.20 -10.48
CA PRO A 38 -2.50 10.07 -10.85
C PRO A 38 -2.28 10.76 -12.18
N ASP A 39 -1.29 11.66 -12.24
CA ASP A 39 -0.98 12.38 -13.47
C ASP A 39 -0.34 11.42 -14.48
N CYS A 40 -1.20 10.75 -15.25
CA CYS A 40 -0.80 9.80 -16.29
C CYS A 40 -0.15 10.53 -17.49
N SER A 41 -0.22 11.88 -17.54
CA SER A 41 0.46 12.73 -18.53
C SER A 41 1.98 12.55 -18.50
N ALA A 42 2.55 12.40 -17.30
CA ALA A 42 3.99 12.13 -17.14
C ALA A 42 4.40 10.75 -17.73
N CYS A 43 3.45 9.83 -17.86
CA CYS A 43 3.62 8.52 -18.48
C CYS A 43 3.21 8.52 -19.97
N GLY A 44 2.75 9.66 -20.51
CA GLY A 44 2.33 9.80 -21.91
C GLY A 44 1.04 9.07 -22.28
N ILE A 45 0.23 8.69 -21.28
CA ILE A 45 -1.03 7.94 -21.46
C ILE A 45 -2.21 8.74 -20.89
N ALA A 46 -3.29 8.84 -21.67
CA ALA A 46 -4.45 9.66 -21.35
C ALA A 46 -5.24 9.16 -20.13
N ASP A 47 -5.17 7.86 -19.86
CA ASP A 47 -5.77 7.21 -18.71
C ASP A 47 -4.81 6.14 -18.20
N CYS A 48 -4.69 5.99 -16.88
CA CYS A 48 -3.90 4.93 -16.27
C CYS A 48 -4.62 3.57 -16.39
N ALA A 49 -5.00 3.17 -17.61
CA ALA A 49 -5.58 1.86 -17.94
C ALA A 49 -4.68 0.70 -17.49
N LEU A 50 -3.37 0.95 -17.34
CA LEU A 50 -2.42 0.00 -16.79
C LEU A 50 -2.69 -0.30 -15.30
N ARG A 51 -3.30 0.63 -14.55
CA ARG A 51 -3.61 0.45 -13.11
C ARG A 51 -4.60 -0.68 -12.88
N GLU A 52 -5.61 -0.81 -13.74
CA GLU A 52 -6.58 -1.90 -13.67
C GLU A 52 -5.89 -3.26 -13.89
N HIS A 53 -5.00 -3.34 -14.89
CA HIS A 53 -4.21 -4.54 -15.15
C HIS A 53 -3.29 -4.94 -13.98
N TYR A 54 -2.71 -3.97 -13.26
CA TYR A 54 -1.89 -4.23 -12.06
C TYR A 54 -2.72 -4.62 -10.84
N LEU A 55 -3.93 -4.04 -10.67
CA LEU A 55 -4.83 -4.39 -9.56
C LEU A 55 -5.43 -5.79 -9.74
N ASN A 56 -5.82 -6.15 -10.96
CA ASN A 56 -6.35 -7.48 -11.28
C ASN A 56 -5.28 -8.58 -11.09
N GLN A 57 -4.03 -8.33 -11.52
CA GLN A 57 -2.92 -9.28 -11.27
C GLN A 57 -2.56 -9.43 -9.79
N LYS A 58 -2.75 -8.37 -8.97
CA LYS A 58 -2.54 -8.45 -7.51
C LYS A 58 -3.67 -9.20 -6.78
N GLY A 59 -4.88 -9.16 -7.33
CA GLY A 59 -6.03 -9.92 -6.85
C GLY A 59 -5.92 -11.41 -7.15
N GLU A 60 -5.51 -11.77 -8.37
CA GLU A 60 -5.37 -13.16 -8.81
C GLU A 60 -4.22 -13.90 -8.09
N ASN A 61 -3.13 -13.21 -7.74
CA ASN A 61 -2.03 -13.80 -6.96
C ASN A 61 -2.33 -13.96 -5.45
N ASN A 62 -3.45 -13.43 -4.93
CA ASN A 62 -3.87 -13.62 -3.53
C ASN A 62 -5.05 -14.59 -3.36
N GLN A 63 -5.56 -15.20 -4.44
CA GLN A 63 -6.60 -16.25 -4.36
C GLN A 63 -6.04 -17.67 -4.53
N ASN A 64 -4.74 -17.81 -4.84
CA ASN A 64 -4.05 -19.09 -4.97
C ASN A 64 -2.90 -19.25 -3.94
N ALA A 65 -3.07 -18.71 -2.74
CA ALA A 65 -2.21 -18.96 -1.58
C ALA A 65 -3.07 -19.35 -0.37
#